data_AF-A0A964UB92-F1
#
_entry.id   AF-A0A964UB92-F1
#
_cell.length_a   1.000
_cell.length_b   1.000
_cell.length_c   1.000
_cell.angle_alpha   90.00
_cell.angle_beta   90.00
_cell.angle_gamma   90.00
#
_symmetry.space_group_name_H-M   'P 1'
#
loop_
_entity.id
_entity.type
_entity.pdbx_description
1 polymer ?
#
loop_
_entity_poly.entity_id
_entity_poly.type
_entity_poly.pdbx_seq_one_letter_code
_entity_poly.pdbx_strand_id
1 'polypeptide(L)'
;GVAETELEADPGATIRKFYYAISGDAPDGTWPLDKKHGERLLTGLPEPEMPLSWLTAEDVDYYAGQFAVSGFRGPLNRYRNSRNDHAYLTSLPGQTIRQPSLFIGGTKDPVLSFYPGDPIEAMRPYLSDLRGVHLLEGCGHWTQQERPDTVNALMLDWLKGL
;
A
#
# COMPACT_ATOMS: atom_id res chain seq x y z
N GLY A 1 22.00 0.89 2.51
CA GLY A 1 22.23 0.64 1.06
C GLY A 1 21.64 1.80 0.29
N VAL A 2 21.63 1.76 -1.05
CA VAL A 2 21.18 2.89 -1.89
C VAL A 2 19.79 3.39 -1.48
N ALA A 3 18.82 2.48 -1.34
CA ALA A 3 17.45 2.81 -0.92
C ALA A 3 17.37 3.31 0.52
N GLU A 4 18.02 2.64 1.49
CA GLU A 4 18.03 3.11 2.87
C GLU A 4 18.59 4.54 2.98
N THR A 5 19.72 4.81 2.32
CA THR A 5 20.34 6.15 2.34
C THR A 5 19.43 7.24 1.79
N GLU A 6 18.57 6.92 0.81
CA GLU A 6 17.60 7.88 0.30
C GLU A 6 16.46 8.13 1.29
N LEU A 7 15.82 7.06 1.79
CA LEU A 7 14.64 7.17 2.65
C LEU A 7 14.99 7.68 4.07
N GLU A 8 16.20 7.38 4.55
CA GLU A 8 16.68 7.80 5.87
C GLU A 8 17.26 9.22 5.89
N ALA A 9 17.48 9.84 4.72
CA ALA A 9 17.98 11.21 4.65
C ALA A 9 16.97 12.23 5.21
N ASP A 10 15.68 11.98 4.97
CA ASP A 10 14.57 12.71 5.57
C ASP A 10 13.34 11.77 5.64
N PRO A 11 13.14 11.07 6.77
CA PRO A 11 12.00 10.19 6.94
C PRO A 11 10.66 10.93 6.85
N GLY A 12 10.60 12.20 7.28
CA GLY A 12 9.38 13.01 7.19
C GLY A 12 9.00 13.30 5.73
N ALA A 13 9.95 13.77 4.93
CA ALA A 13 9.74 13.96 3.48
C ALA A 13 9.46 12.63 2.77
N THR A 14 10.10 11.54 3.18
CA THR A 14 9.80 10.20 2.66
C THR A 14 8.33 9.85 2.87
N ILE A 15 7.83 10.00 4.10
CA ILE A 15 6.42 9.72 4.42
C ILE A 15 5.50 10.64 3.61
N ARG A 16 5.68 11.97 3.66
CA ARG A 16 4.79 12.92 2.96
C ARG A 16 4.72 12.68 1.46
N LYS A 17 5.87 12.58 0.79
CA LYS A 17 5.94 12.39 -0.66
C LYS A 17 5.38 11.04 -1.08
N PHE A 18 5.81 9.97 -0.41
CA PHE A 18 5.40 8.62 -0.78
C PHE A 18 3.92 8.39 -0.49
N TYR A 19 3.44 8.81 0.70
CA TYR A 19 2.05 8.63 1.07
C TYR A 19 1.13 9.39 0.13
N TYR A 20 1.43 10.67 -0.13
CA TYR A 20 0.62 11.48 -1.02
C TYR A 20 0.61 10.92 -2.46
N ALA A 21 1.77 10.55 -3.02
CA ALA A 21 1.88 10.14 -4.42
C ALA A 21 1.05 8.91 -4.81
N ILE A 22 0.64 8.08 -3.83
CA ILE A 22 -0.21 6.90 -4.04
C ILE A 22 -1.58 7.01 -3.33
N SER A 23 -1.92 8.20 -2.85
CA SER A 23 -3.23 8.49 -2.24
C SER A 23 -4.28 8.86 -3.28
N GLY A 24 -5.55 8.89 -2.87
CA GLY A 24 -6.65 9.30 -3.73
C GLY A 24 -6.66 10.80 -4.09
N ASP A 25 -5.98 11.61 -3.27
CA ASP A 25 -5.85 13.06 -3.45
C ASP A 25 -4.81 13.43 -4.51
N ALA A 26 -3.87 12.53 -4.83
CA ALA A 26 -2.91 12.78 -5.90
C ALA A 26 -3.58 12.77 -7.28
N PRO A 27 -3.22 13.70 -8.18
CA PRO A 27 -3.66 13.65 -9.57
C PRO A 27 -3.22 12.37 -10.26
N ASP A 28 -4.02 11.90 -11.23
CA ASP A 28 -3.68 10.73 -12.04
C ASP A 28 -2.33 10.93 -12.74
N GLY A 29 -1.51 9.87 -12.77
CA GLY A 29 -0.16 9.92 -13.33
C GLY A 29 0.91 10.47 -12.39
N THR A 30 0.58 10.82 -11.14
CA THR A 30 1.58 11.19 -10.12
C THR A 30 2.55 10.05 -9.82
N TRP A 31 2.04 8.81 -9.75
CA TRP A 31 2.90 7.64 -9.56
C TRP A 31 3.63 7.29 -10.87
N PRO A 32 4.97 7.31 -10.90
CA PRO A 32 5.72 7.11 -12.14
C PRO A 32 5.74 5.64 -12.54
N LEU A 33 5.39 5.37 -13.79
CA LEU A 33 5.35 4.01 -14.38
C LEU A 33 6.58 3.68 -15.23
N ASP A 34 7.47 4.65 -15.45
CA ASP A 34 8.60 4.58 -16.38
C ASP A 34 9.97 4.80 -15.70
N LYS A 35 10.05 4.68 -14.37
CA LYS A 35 11.31 4.78 -13.62
C LYS A 35 12.36 3.82 -14.18
N LYS A 36 13.54 4.34 -14.50
CA LYS A 36 14.66 3.54 -15.01
C LYS A 36 15.42 2.88 -13.87
N HIS A 37 16.09 1.78 -14.18
CA HIS A 37 16.98 1.11 -13.24
C HIS A 37 18.06 2.07 -12.73
N GLY A 38 18.23 2.12 -11.41
CA GLY A 38 19.19 3.01 -10.74
C GLY A 38 18.61 4.37 -10.33
N GLU A 39 17.40 4.71 -10.78
CA GLU A 39 16.70 5.89 -10.27
C GLU A 39 16.25 5.71 -8.82
N ARG A 40 16.18 6.85 -8.15
CA ARG A 40 15.77 7.02 -6.76
C ARG A 40 14.25 6.95 -6.66
N LEU A 41 13.73 6.39 -5.57
CA LEU A 41 12.28 6.16 -5.40
C LEU A 41 11.52 7.49 -5.36
N LEU A 42 12.01 8.45 -4.59
CA LEU A 42 11.35 9.72 -4.32
C LEU A 42 11.55 10.75 -5.44
N THR A 43 12.47 10.51 -6.38
CA THR A 43 12.66 11.40 -7.53
C THR A 43 11.37 11.50 -8.33
N GLY A 44 10.91 12.73 -8.57
CA GLY A 44 9.68 13.03 -9.31
C GLY A 44 8.41 12.98 -8.48
N LEU A 45 8.45 12.52 -7.23
CA LEU A 45 7.29 12.54 -6.35
C LEU A 45 7.08 13.96 -5.79
N PRO A 46 5.85 14.50 -5.83
CA PRO A 46 5.55 15.84 -5.35
C PRO A 46 5.62 15.91 -3.82
N GLU A 47 6.02 17.07 -3.30
CA GLU A 47 5.81 17.43 -1.89
C GLU A 47 4.39 18.00 -1.76
N PRO A 48 3.49 17.37 -0.99
CA PRO A 48 2.15 17.90 -0.80
C PRO A 48 2.15 19.15 0.10
N GLU A 49 1.15 20.00 -0.07
CA GLU A 49 0.80 20.98 0.97
C GLU A 49 0.18 20.24 2.17
N MET A 50 0.63 20.60 3.37
CA MET A 50 0.21 19.94 4.62
C MET A 50 -0.64 20.88 5.48
N PRO A 51 -1.55 20.33 6.32
CA PRO A 51 -1.87 18.89 6.44
C PRO A 51 -2.81 18.39 5.33
N LEU A 52 -2.76 17.09 5.05
CA LEU A 52 -3.82 16.43 4.29
C LEU A 52 -4.99 16.13 5.23
N SER A 53 -6.20 15.99 4.68
CA SER A 53 -7.39 15.72 5.49
C SER A 53 -7.34 14.40 6.29
N TRP A 54 -6.49 13.47 5.85
CA TRP A 54 -6.30 12.13 6.42
C TRP A 54 -4.87 11.85 6.91
N LEU A 55 -3.95 12.83 6.81
CA LEU A 55 -2.56 12.71 7.25
C LEU A 55 -2.07 14.06 7.80
N THR A 56 -1.97 14.16 9.12
CA THR A 56 -1.57 15.38 9.83
C THR A 56 -0.05 15.50 9.95
N ALA A 57 0.42 16.67 10.42
CA ALA A 57 1.84 16.84 10.75
C ALA A 57 2.27 15.92 11.91
N GLU A 58 1.40 15.69 12.90
CA GLU A 58 1.67 14.80 14.03
C GLU A 58 1.81 13.34 13.58
N ASP A 59 0.98 12.89 12.64
CA ASP A 59 1.10 11.55 12.05
C ASP A 59 2.43 11.38 11.32
N VAL A 60 2.83 12.38 10.52
CA VAL A 60 4.12 12.38 9.82
C VAL A 60 5.28 12.34 10.81
N ASP A 61 5.25 13.17 11.85
CA ASP A 61 6.28 13.20 12.88
C ASP A 61 6.36 11.88 13.64
N TYR A 62 5.21 11.25 13.93
CA TYR A 62 5.15 9.94 14.54
C TYR A 62 5.85 8.88 13.67
N TYR A 63 5.46 8.75 12.39
CA TYR A 63 6.06 7.78 11.48
C TYR A 63 7.56 8.07 11.25
N ALA A 64 7.93 9.33 11.02
CA ALA A 64 9.31 9.75 10.87
C ALA A 64 10.14 9.37 12.10
N GLY A 65 9.60 9.60 13.31
CA GLY A 65 10.22 9.20 14.57
C GLY A 65 10.41 7.69 14.69
N GLN A 66 9.41 6.89 14.29
CA GLN A 66 9.55 5.42 14.30
C GLN A 66 10.64 4.96 13.32
N PHE A 67 10.68 5.51 12.11
CA PHE A 67 11.68 5.16 11.10
C PHE A 67 13.09 5.68 11.45
N ALA A 68 13.20 6.78 12.20
CA ALA A 68 14.48 7.24 12.72
C ALA A 68 15.10 6.25 13.71
N VAL A 69 14.27 5.49 14.44
CA VAL A 69 14.73 4.45 15.37
C VAL A 69 14.98 3.12 14.64
N SER A 70 14.04 2.67 13.80
CA SER A 70 14.13 1.35 13.15
C SER A 70 15.02 1.31 11.92
N GLY A 71 15.20 2.45 11.25
CA GLY A 71 15.66 2.52 9.87
C GLY A 71 14.66 1.89 8.87
N PHE A 72 15.01 1.92 7.58
CA PHE A 72 14.18 1.36 6.51
C PHE A 72 14.66 -0.03 6.05
N ARG A 73 15.82 -0.51 6.53
CA ARG A 73 16.42 -1.78 6.08
C ARG A 73 15.47 -2.97 6.28
N GLY A 74 14.85 -3.08 7.46
CA GLY A 74 13.92 -4.17 7.77
C GLY A 74 12.74 -4.22 6.78
N PRO A 75 11.95 -3.14 6.69
CA PRO A 75 10.86 -3.03 5.71
C PRO A 75 11.31 -3.26 4.25
N LEU A 76 12.44 -2.68 3.82
CA LEU A 76 12.96 -2.86 2.46
C LEU A 76 13.37 -4.31 2.15
N ASN A 77 13.79 -5.08 3.16
CA ASN A 77 14.12 -6.48 2.95
C ASN A 77 12.90 -7.33 2.55
N ARG A 78 11.66 -6.90 2.85
CA ARG A 78 10.45 -7.56 2.37
C ARG A 78 10.38 -7.59 0.84
N TYR A 79 10.80 -6.51 0.18
CA TYR A 79 10.86 -6.41 -1.28
C TYR A 79 12.03 -7.19 -1.87
N ARG A 80 13.19 -7.17 -1.20
CA ARG A 80 14.38 -7.94 -1.60
C ARG A 80 14.15 -9.45 -1.55
N ASN A 81 13.24 -9.91 -0.69
CA ASN A 81 12.92 -11.32 -0.55
C ASN A 81 11.78 -11.80 -1.47
N SER A 82 11.15 -10.93 -2.25
CA SER A 82 9.97 -11.27 -3.08
C SER A 82 10.14 -12.51 -3.96
N ARG A 83 11.31 -12.70 -4.59
CA ARG A 83 11.61 -13.89 -5.41
C ARG A 83 11.68 -15.18 -4.59
N ASN A 84 12.26 -15.11 -3.40
CA ASN A 84 12.34 -16.27 -2.50
C ASN A 84 10.96 -16.62 -1.96
N ASP A 85 10.15 -15.61 -1.60
CA ASP A 85 8.77 -15.83 -1.17
C ASP A 85 7.94 -16.48 -2.28
N HIS A 86 8.07 -16.00 -3.51
CA HIS A 86 7.39 -16.60 -4.66
C HIS A 86 7.80 -18.07 -4.85
N ALA A 87 9.10 -18.37 -4.86
CA ALA A 87 9.61 -19.73 -4.99
C ALA A 87 9.10 -20.65 -3.86
N TYR A 88 9.07 -20.14 -2.63
CA TYR A 88 8.53 -20.87 -1.49
C TYR A 88 7.03 -21.12 -1.62
N LEU A 89 6.22 -20.07 -1.82
CA LEU A 89 4.75 -20.17 -1.86
C LEU A 89 4.25 -21.04 -3.01
N THR A 90 4.88 -20.96 -4.18
CA THR A 90 4.52 -21.77 -5.36
C THR A 90 4.93 -23.24 -5.23
N SER A 91 5.86 -23.56 -4.32
CA SER A 91 6.22 -24.95 -4.00
C SER A 91 5.19 -25.65 -3.11
N LEU A 92 4.31 -24.90 -2.44
CA LEU A 92 3.33 -25.45 -1.51
C LEU A 92 2.11 -26.04 -2.27
N PRO A 93 1.63 -27.23 -1.88
CA PRO A 93 0.37 -27.75 -2.41
C PRO A 93 -0.83 -27.00 -1.81
N GLY A 94 -1.96 -26.99 -2.53
CA GLY A 94 -3.24 -26.51 -1.97
C GLY A 94 -3.30 -25.00 -1.74
N GLN A 95 -3.02 -24.21 -2.78
CA GLN A 95 -2.98 -22.74 -2.78
C GLN A 95 -4.34 -22.03 -2.59
N THR A 96 -5.34 -22.71 -2.02
CA THR A 96 -6.67 -22.13 -1.73
C THR A 96 -6.74 -21.70 -0.27
N ILE A 97 -6.98 -20.42 -0.03
CA ILE A 97 -7.34 -19.86 1.27
C ILE A 97 -8.81 -20.21 1.52
N ARG A 98 -9.07 -20.90 2.63
CA ARG A 98 -10.41 -21.44 2.95
C ARG A 98 -11.17 -20.64 4.00
N GLN A 99 -10.46 -19.77 4.70
CA GLN A 99 -11.00 -18.91 5.72
C GLN A 99 -11.94 -17.87 5.09
N PRO A 100 -12.98 -17.42 5.82
CA PRO A 100 -13.74 -16.23 5.44
C PRO A 100 -12.79 -15.09 5.13
N SER A 101 -12.99 -14.43 3.99
CA SER A 101 -12.13 -13.35 3.53
C SER A 101 -12.95 -12.16 3.03
N LEU A 102 -12.36 -10.98 3.14
CA LEU A 102 -12.90 -9.70 2.71
C LEU A 102 -11.78 -8.93 2.02
N PHE A 103 -12.06 -8.33 0.86
CA PHE A 103 -11.16 -7.40 0.21
C PHE A 103 -11.73 -5.99 0.26
N ILE A 104 -10.91 -5.03 0.69
CA ILE A 104 -11.20 -3.60 0.64
C ILE A 104 -10.00 -2.92 -0.04
N GLY A 105 -10.24 -2.15 -1.09
CA GLY A 105 -9.22 -1.41 -1.83
C GLY A 105 -9.74 -0.05 -2.30
N GLY A 106 -8.85 0.84 -2.72
CA GLY A 106 -9.23 2.13 -3.31
C GLY A 106 -9.20 2.09 -4.84
N THR A 107 -10.13 2.77 -5.53
CA THR A 107 -10.15 2.80 -7.00
C THR A 107 -8.95 3.53 -7.62
N LYS A 108 -8.25 4.35 -6.83
CA LYS A 108 -7.02 5.05 -7.22
C LYS A 108 -5.74 4.42 -6.67
N ASP A 109 -5.81 3.26 -6.01
CA ASP A 109 -4.60 2.58 -5.55
C ASP A 109 -3.77 2.08 -6.75
N PRO A 110 -2.53 2.57 -6.96
CA PRO A 110 -1.71 2.16 -8.09
C PRO A 110 -1.37 0.66 -8.08
N VAL A 111 -1.43 -0.01 -6.93
CA VAL A 111 -1.19 -1.46 -6.83
C VAL A 111 -2.16 -2.27 -7.70
N LEU A 112 -3.39 -1.77 -7.91
CA LEU A 112 -4.35 -2.42 -8.80
C LEU A 112 -3.85 -2.49 -10.26
N SER A 113 -2.96 -1.57 -10.65
CA SER A 113 -2.38 -1.52 -12.01
C SER A 113 -1.07 -2.32 -12.14
N PHE A 114 -0.50 -2.82 -11.04
CA PHE A 114 0.77 -3.57 -11.09
C PHE A 114 0.59 -5.01 -11.56
N TYR A 115 -0.64 -5.53 -11.50
CA TYR A 115 -0.98 -6.83 -12.03
C TYR A 115 -1.46 -6.71 -13.48
N PRO A 116 -0.96 -7.52 -14.43
CA PRO A 116 -1.52 -7.56 -15.77
C PRO A 116 -2.96 -8.10 -15.76
N GLY A 117 -3.95 -7.24 -15.99
CA GLY A 117 -5.36 -7.59 -15.97
C GLY A 117 -6.05 -7.15 -14.68
N ASP A 118 -7.17 -7.78 -14.35
CA ASP A 118 -7.91 -7.45 -13.12
C ASP A 118 -7.38 -8.31 -11.93
N PRO A 119 -6.68 -7.71 -10.96
CA PRO A 119 -6.15 -8.45 -9.80
C PRO A 119 -7.25 -9.06 -8.93
N ILE A 120 -8.45 -8.47 -8.92
CA ILE A 120 -9.59 -8.97 -8.14
C ILE A 120 -10.09 -10.28 -8.74
N GLU A 121 -10.31 -10.30 -10.05
CA GLU A 121 -10.73 -11.52 -10.73
C GLU A 121 -9.62 -12.59 -10.70
N ALA A 122 -8.35 -12.18 -10.75
CA ALA A 122 -7.22 -13.10 -10.62
C ALA A 122 -7.13 -13.77 -9.24
N MET A 123 -7.49 -13.08 -8.14
CA MET A 123 -7.44 -13.69 -6.80
C MET A 123 -8.63 -14.58 -6.48
N ARG A 124 -9.83 -14.32 -7.05
CA ARG A 124 -11.08 -15.01 -6.69
C ARG A 124 -10.99 -16.54 -6.68
N PRO A 125 -10.38 -17.22 -7.67
CA PRO A 125 -10.29 -18.68 -7.67
C PRO A 125 -9.53 -19.28 -6.46
N TYR A 126 -8.71 -18.47 -5.78
CA TYR A 126 -7.89 -18.91 -4.64
C TYR A 126 -8.55 -18.63 -3.28
N LEU A 127 -9.72 -17.99 -3.25
CA LEU A 127 -10.44 -17.59 -2.03
C LEU A 127 -11.80 -18.30 -1.97
N SER A 128 -11.88 -19.47 -1.32
CA SER A 128 -13.11 -20.28 -1.38
C SER A 128 -14.28 -19.74 -0.55
N ASP A 129 -14.02 -18.79 0.36
CA ASP A 129 -15.02 -18.09 1.17
C ASP A 129 -14.76 -16.58 1.13
N LEU A 130 -14.73 -16.01 -0.09
CA LEU A 130 -14.67 -14.56 -0.29
C LEU A 130 -16.06 -13.95 -0.10
N ARG A 131 -16.25 -13.26 1.03
CA ARG A 131 -17.56 -12.73 1.45
C ARG A 131 -17.81 -11.28 1.03
N GLY A 132 -16.82 -10.60 0.47
CA GLY A 132 -17.00 -9.24 -0.04
C GLY A 132 -15.77 -8.70 -0.77
N VAL A 133 -16.03 -7.86 -1.76
CA VAL A 133 -15.02 -7.05 -2.45
C VAL A 133 -15.56 -5.63 -2.54
N HIS A 134 -14.85 -4.69 -1.91
CA HIS A 134 -15.25 -3.29 -1.86
C HIS A 134 -14.14 -2.42 -2.42
N LEU A 135 -14.41 -1.75 -3.54
CA LEU A 135 -13.55 -0.71 -4.08
C LEU A 135 -14.13 0.65 -3.70
N LEU A 136 -13.36 1.42 -2.92
CA LEU A 136 -13.75 2.72 -2.40
C LEU A 136 -13.43 3.79 -3.46
N GLU A 137 -14.47 4.42 -3.99
CA GLU A 137 -14.33 5.41 -5.06
C GLU A 137 -13.47 6.62 -4.64
N GLY A 138 -12.52 6.99 -5.50
CA GLY A 138 -11.58 8.08 -5.28
C GLY A 138 -10.59 7.87 -4.13
N CYS A 139 -10.54 6.70 -3.51
CA CYS A 139 -9.58 6.37 -2.45
C CYS A 139 -8.30 5.80 -3.06
N GLY A 140 -7.15 6.14 -2.50
CA GLY A 140 -5.86 5.58 -2.88
C GLY A 140 -5.45 4.38 -2.03
N HIS A 141 -4.14 4.26 -1.82
CA HIS A 141 -3.51 3.12 -1.15
C HIS A 141 -3.81 3.04 0.35
N TRP A 142 -3.95 4.17 1.04
CA TRP A 142 -4.04 4.20 2.51
C TRP A 142 -5.49 4.14 2.97
N THR A 143 -6.25 3.17 2.47
CA THR A 143 -7.72 3.09 2.62
C THR A 143 -8.25 3.35 4.03
N GLN A 144 -7.60 2.78 5.05
CA GLN A 144 -7.97 2.91 6.45
C GLN A 144 -7.66 4.29 7.06
N GLN A 145 -6.75 5.05 6.45
CA GLN A 145 -6.48 6.45 6.82
C GLN A 145 -7.33 7.42 5.99
N GLU A 146 -7.47 7.16 4.68
CA GLU A 146 -8.22 8.02 3.75
C GLU A 146 -9.75 7.92 3.90
N ARG A 147 -10.26 6.75 4.30
CA ARG A 147 -11.70 6.45 4.46
C ARG A 147 -11.95 5.65 5.76
N PRO A 148 -11.53 6.15 6.94
CA PRO A 148 -11.53 5.38 8.17
C PRO A 148 -12.93 4.91 8.56
N ASP A 149 -13.94 5.78 8.47
CA ASP A 149 -15.32 5.45 8.83
C ASP A 149 -15.91 4.37 7.92
N THR A 150 -15.67 4.45 6.61
CA THR A 150 -16.14 3.45 5.65
C THR A 150 -15.46 2.11 5.86
N VAL A 151 -14.13 2.09 6.07
CA VAL A 151 -13.39 0.85 6.36
C VAL A 151 -13.86 0.25 7.67
N ASN A 152 -14.06 1.05 8.72
CA ASN A 152 -14.57 0.59 10.01
C ASN A 152 -15.97 -0.03 9.88
N ALA A 153 -16.89 0.62 9.16
CA ALA A 153 -18.23 0.09 8.94
C ALA A 153 -18.20 -1.27 8.21
N LEU A 154 -17.44 -1.37 7.12
CA LEU A 154 -17.28 -2.62 6.36
C LEU A 154 -16.69 -3.74 7.21
N MET A 155 -15.63 -3.46 7.98
CA MET A 155 -15.01 -4.44 8.86
C MET A 155 -15.98 -4.90 9.96
N LEU A 156 -16.66 -3.97 10.63
CA LEU A 156 -17.59 -4.30 11.72
C LEU A 156 -18.77 -5.14 11.22
N ASP A 157 -19.34 -4.80 10.07
CA ASP A 157 -20.45 -5.57 9.51
C ASP A 157 -20.01 -6.95 9.03
N TRP A 158 -18.81 -7.06 8.45
CA TRP A 158 -18.23 -8.36 8.10
C TRP A 158 -17.97 -9.22 9.35
N LEU A 159 -17.36 -8.66 10.40
CA LEU A 159 -17.05 -9.37 11.64
C LEU A 159 -18.31 -9.86 12.38
N LYS A 160 -19.42 -9.11 12.35
CA LYS A 160 -20.71 -9.55 12.91
C LYS A 160 -21.31 -10.75 12.16
N GLY A 161 -20.90 -10.95 10.91
CA GLY A 161 -21.38 -12.04 10.04
C GLY A 161 -20.47 -13.28 10.01
N LEU A 162 -19.46 -13.34 10.88
CA LEU A 162 -18.61 -14.52 11.08
C LEU A 162 -19.15 -15.43 12.17
#